data_AF-A0A520H552-F1
#
_entry.id   AF-A0A520H552-F1
#
_cell.length_a   1.000
_cell.length_b   1.000
_cell.length_c   1.000
_cell.angle_alpha   90.00
_cell.angle_beta   90.00
_cell.angle_gamma   90.00
#
_symmetry.space_group_name_H-M   'P 1'
#
loop_
_entity.id
_entity.type
_entity.pdbx_description
1 polymer ?
#
loop_
_entity_poly.entity_id
_entity_poly.type
_entity_poly.pdbx_seq_one_letter_code
_entity_poly.pdbx_strand_id
1 'polypeptide(L)'
;MRQFLKYVLATIVGLMLFSFVGFLLLVGIAAALSSSSDTKTTVKENTVLKLDLDKPIEERSVDNPFKGFGPVSGTGDAIGLFELKRTLKEAKEDKNIEGIYLQTENPMAG
;
A
#
# COMPACT_ATOMS: atom_id res chain seq x y z
N MET A 1 47.85 -2.00 28.05
CA MET A 1 47.06 -0.75 27.97
C MET A 1 46.78 -0.26 26.55
N ARG A 2 47.75 -0.28 25.61
CA ARG A 2 47.53 0.18 24.22
C ARG A 2 46.42 -0.57 23.46
N GLN A 3 46.24 -1.86 23.74
CA GLN A 3 45.15 -2.66 23.14
C GLN A 3 43.77 -2.21 23.61
N PHE A 4 43.61 -1.85 24.89
CA PHE A 4 42.34 -1.34 25.42
C PHE A 4 41.90 -0.06 24.69
N LEU A 5 42.81 0.91 24.57
CA LEU A 5 42.50 2.17 23.90
C LEU A 5 42.20 1.98 22.40
N LYS A 6 42.89 1.04 21.73
CA LYS A 6 42.61 0.65 20.34
C LYS A 6 41.19 0.10 20.18
N TYR A 7 40.74 -0.78 21.06
CA TYR A 7 39.41 -1.37 20.96
C TYR A 7 38.31 -0.38 21.32
N VAL A 8 38.52 0.49 22.32
CA VAL A 8 37.57 1.55 22.67
C VAL A 8 37.39 2.56 21.52
N LEU A 9 38.49 2.97 20.86
CA LEU A 9 38.39 3.83 19.68
C LEU A 9 37.70 3.11 18.51
N ALA A 10 37.99 1.83 18.29
CA ALA A 10 37.36 1.05 17.24
C ALA A 10 35.84 0.89 17.45
N THR A 11 35.37 0.70 18.69
CA THR A 11 33.94 0.60 18.99
C THR A 11 33.23 1.95 18.85
N ILE A 12 33.85 3.05 19.25
CA ILE A 12 33.30 4.40 19.04
C ILE A 12 33.11 4.69 17.55
N VAL A 13 34.13 4.41 16.74
CA VAL A 13 34.07 4.60 15.28
C VAL A 13 33.05 3.64 14.65
N GLY A 14 33.01 2.38 15.10
CA GLY A 14 32.02 1.40 14.65
C GLY A 14 30.59 1.81 14.98
N LEU A 15 30.34 2.35 16.17
CA LEU A 15 29.02 2.84 16.58
C LEU A 15 28.60 4.06 15.74
N MET A 16 29.54 4.96 15.44
CA MET A 16 29.28 6.14 14.60
C MET A 16 28.92 5.74 13.17
N LEU A 17 29.65 4.78 12.58
CA LEU A 17 29.34 4.22 11.26
C LEU A 17 28.01 3.44 11.27
N PHE A 18 27.77 2.62 12.28
CA PHE A 18 26.52 1.87 12.42
C PHE A 18 25.32 2.82 12.52
N SER A 19 25.43 3.88 13.31
CA SER A 19 24.39 4.91 13.44
C SER A 19 24.13 5.61 12.10
N PHE A 20 25.19 5.94 11.35
CA PHE A 20 25.06 6.58 10.03
C PHE A 20 24.36 5.66 9.02
N VAL A 21 24.77 4.39 8.92
CA VAL A 21 24.15 3.41 8.04
C VAL A 21 22.70 3.13 8.46
N GLY A 22 22.46 2.98 9.77
CA GLY A 22 21.11 2.78 10.32
C GLY A 22 20.18 3.95 10.04
N PHE A 23 20.67 5.18 10.17
CA PHE A 23 19.92 6.38 9.79
C PHE A 23 19.54 6.39 8.31
N LEU A 24 20.49 6.03 7.43
CA LEU A 24 20.27 5.98 5.98
C LEU A 24 19.23 4.91 5.61
N LEU A 25 19.22 3.76 6.29
CA LEU A 25 18.18 2.74 6.14
C LEU A 25 16.81 3.23 6.62
N LEU A 26 16.74 3.91 7.77
CA LEU A 26 15.48 4.45 8.28
C LEU A 26 14.89 5.50 7.33
N VAL A 27 15.72 6.37 6.75
CA VAL A 27 15.29 7.34 5.73
C VAL A 27 14.82 6.61 4.47
N GLY A 28 15.52 5.56 4.03
CA GLY A 28 15.10 4.75 2.88
C GLY A 28 13.74 4.08 3.09
N ILE A 29 13.50 3.53 4.28
CA ILE A 29 12.20 2.94 4.66
C ILE A 29 11.12 4.03 4.72
N ALA A 30 11.40 5.17 5.36
CA ALA A 30 10.45 6.28 5.44
C ALA A 30 10.07 6.80 4.05
N ALA A 31 11.03 6.94 3.14
CA ALA A 31 10.78 7.36 1.76
C ALA A 31 9.95 6.33 0.98
N ALA A 32 10.18 5.03 1.21
CA ALA A 32 9.40 3.96 0.60
C ALA A 32 7.94 3.96 1.12
N LEU A 33 7.72 4.16 2.42
CA LEU A 33 6.37 4.28 2.99
C LEU A 33 5.65 5.55 2.50
N SER A 34 6.37 6.66 2.35
CA SER A 34 5.82 7.93 1.86
C SER A 34 5.30 7.79 0.43
N SER A 35 6.00 7.01 -0.40
CA SER A 35 5.62 6.78 -1.80
C SER A 35 4.28 6.03 -1.97
N SER A 36 3.79 5.36 -0.93
CA SER A 36 2.49 4.68 -0.95
C SER A 36 1.31 5.60 -0.59
N SER A 37 1.53 6.82 -0.10
CA SER A 37 0.45 7.75 0.31
C SER A 37 0.10 8.83 -0.71
N ASP A 38 0.92 9.06 -1.74
CA ASP A 38 0.78 10.19 -2.66
C ASP A 38 0.44 9.78 -4.11
N THR A 39 -0.39 8.76 -4.29
CA THR A 39 -1.09 8.60 -5.57
C THR A 39 -2.50 9.15 -5.44
N LYS A 40 -2.59 10.48 -5.41
CA LYS A 40 -3.83 11.15 -5.82
C LYS A 40 -4.01 10.83 -7.30
N THR A 41 -4.65 9.70 -7.58
CA THR A 41 -4.93 9.20 -8.92
C THR A 41 -5.71 10.29 -9.65
N THR A 42 -5.01 11.04 -10.51
CA THR A 42 -5.67 11.94 -11.45
C THR A 42 -6.40 11.07 -12.44
N VAL A 43 -7.73 11.05 -12.34
CA VAL A 43 -8.60 10.43 -13.32
C VAL A 43 -8.47 11.24 -14.60
N LYS A 44 -8.02 10.58 -15.67
CA LYS A 44 -7.91 11.21 -16.99
C LYS A 44 -9.31 11.36 -17.58
N GLU A 45 -9.54 12.45 -18.30
CA GLU A 45 -10.77 12.65 -19.07
C GLU A 45 -11.03 11.46 -20.02
N ASN A 46 -12.31 11.12 -20.26
CA ASN A 46 -12.77 10.01 -21.12
C ASN A 46 -12.37 8.62 -20.60
N THR A 47 -12.47 8.37 -19.30
CA THR A 47 -12.18 7.05 -18.71
C THR A 47 -13.44 6.24 -18.45
N VAL A 48 -13.27 4.91 -18.42
CA VAL A 48 -14.34 3.97 -18.05
C VAL A 48 -13.97 3.33 -16.72
N LEU A 49 -14.88 3.37 -15.75
CA LEU A 49 -14.69 2.69 -14.48
C LEU A 49 -14.86 1.18 -14.71
N LYS A 50 -13.75 0.44 -14.67
CA LYS A 50 -13.78 -1.03 -14.65
C LYS A 50 -14.00 -1.50 -13.20
N LEU A 51 -15.11 -2.17 -12.97
CA LEU A 51 -15.41 -2.81 -11.71
C LEU A 51 -15.29 -4.32 -11.86
N ASP A 52 -14.32 -4.91 -11.17
CA ASP A 52 -14.08 -6.34 -11.14
C ASP A 52 -14.84 -6.95 -9.95
N LEU A 53 -15.90 -7.71 -10.23
CA LEU A 53 -16.72 -8.36 -9.21
C LEU A 53 -16.35 -9.83 -9.01
N ASP A 54 -15.26 -10.30 -9.62
CA ASP A 54 -14.80 -11.70 -9.55
C ASP A 54 -14.03 -12.00 -8.24
N LYS A 55 -14.27 -11.19 -7.21
CA LYS A 55 -13.67 -11.26 -5.87
C LYS A 55 -14.76 -11.42 -4.82
N PRO A 56 -14.48 -12.03 -3.65
CA PRO A 56 -15.45 -12.13 -2.58
C PRO A 56 -15.95 -10.74 -2.17
N ILE A 57 -17.27 -10.58 -2.01
CA ILE A 57 -17.87 -9.33 -1.58
C ILE A 57 -18.25 -9.46 -0.10
N GLU A 58 -17.70 -8.58 0.73
CA GLU A 58 -17.97 -8.54 2.17
C GLU A 58 -18.63 -7.20 2.56
N GLU A 59 -19.39 -7.15 3.65
CA GLU A 59 -20.05 -5.91 4.09
C GLU A 59 -19.04 -4.80 4.39
N ARG A 60 -17.90 -5.17 4.99
CA ARG A 60 -16.83 -4.25 5.38
C ARG A 60 -15.52 -4.68 4.76
N SER A 61 -14.83 -3.76 4.11
CA SER A 61 -13.45 -3.95 3.66
C SER A 61 -12.54 -4.22 4.87
N VAL A 62 -11.80 -5.32 4.82
CA VAL A 62 -10.71 -5.60 5.76
C VAL A 62 -9.43 -5.01 5.17
N ASP A 63 -9.14 -3.77 5.54
CA ASP A 63 -7.84 -3.17 5.30
C ASP A 63 -6.80 -3.88 6.18
N ASN A 64 -6.08 -4.84 5.59
CA ASN A 64 -5.01 -5.52 6.27
C ASN A 64 -3.71 -4.68 6.15
N PRO A 65 -3.25 -4.03 7.24
CA PRO A 65 -2.05 -3.17 7.22
C PRO A 65 -0.76 -3.95 6.93
N PHE A 66 -0.82 -5.29 6.91
CA PHE A 66 0.30 -6.18 6.62
C PHE A 66 0.22 -6.86 5.24
N LYS A 67 -0.70 -6.46 4.35
CA LYS A 67 -0.88 -7.04 3.00
C LYS A 67 0.41 -7.12 2.17
N GLY A 68 1.40 -6.26 2.45
CA GLY A 68 2.70 -6.22 1.76
C GLY A 68 3.90 -6.81 2.52
N PHE A 69 3.72 -7.33 3.73
CA PHE A 69 4.84 -7.67 4.65
C PHE A 69 5.13 -9.17 4.84
N GLY A 70 4.59 -10.08 4.02
CA GLY A 70 4.93 -11.50 4.12
C GLY A 70 4.64 -12.33 2.87
N PRO A 71 5.22 -13.55 2.77
CA PRO A 71 4.97 -14.49 1.67
C PRO A 71 3.57 -15.11 1.71
N VAL A 72 2.81 -14.87 2.79
CA VAL A 72 1.40 -15.22 2.91
C VAL A 72 0.58 -14.01 2.50
N SER A 73 0.50 -13.76 1.19
CA SER A 73 -0.55 -12.92 0.59
C SER A 73 -1.87 -13.69 0.68
N GLY A 74 -2.34 -13.93 1.90
CA GLY A 74 -3.57 -14.65 2.18
C GLY A 74 -4.77 -13.81 1.77
N THR A 75 -5.43 -14.22 0.69
CA THR A 75 -6.88 -14.21 0.45
C THR A 75 -7.69 -13.02 0.98
N GLY A 76 -7.15 -11.80 0.93
CA GLY A 76 -7.71 -10.63 1.60
C GLY A 76 -8.24 -9.55 0.67
N ASP A 77 -8.46 -9.84 -0.61
CA ASP A 77 -8.96 -8.85 -1.58
C ASP A 77 -10.48 -8.92 -1.70
N ALA A 78 -11.16 -9.01 -0.55
CA ALA A 78 -12.60 -8.86 -0.50
C ALA A 78 -13.00 -7.41 -0.77
N ILE A 79 -13.96 -7.22 -1.67
CA ILE A 79 -14.50 -5.90 -1.99
C ILE A 79 -15.54 -5.55 -0.94
N GLY A 80 -15.35 -4.41 -0.27
CA GLY A 80 -16.33 -3.89 0.69
C GLY A 80 -17.58 -3.37 -0.03
N LEU A 81 -18.76 -3.87 0.31
CA LEU A 81 -20.04 -3.45 -0.28
C LEU A 81 -20.35 -1.97 -0.03
N PHE A 82 -19.95 -1.44 1.15
CA PHE A 82 -20.07 -0.02 1.44
C PHE A 82 -19.20 0.82 0.50
N GLU A 83 -17.93 0.44 0.34
CA GLU A 83 -17.00 1.15 -0.54
C GLU A 83 -17.46 1.06 -2.00
N LEU A 84 -17.96 -0.09 -2.44
CA LEU A 84 -18.55 -0.28 -3.77
C LEU A 84 -19.67 0.72 -4.05
N LYS A 85 -20.64 0.83 -3.14
CA LYS A 85 -21.76 1.77 -3.25
C LYS A 85 -21.26 3.22 -3.29
N ARG A 86 -20.25 3.54 -2.49
CA ARG A 86 -19.64 4.86 -2.45
C ARG A 86 -18.91 5.18 -3.75
N THR A 87 -18.07 4.28 -4.26
CA THR A 87 -17.35 4.44 -5.53
C THR A 87 -18.32 4.62 -6.70
N LEU A 88 -19.43 3.88 -6.75
CA LEU A 88 -20.46 4.06 -7.78
C LEU A 88 -21.13 5.43 -7.70
N LYS A 89 -21.36 5.96 -6.49
CA LYS A 89 -21.91 7.30 -6.30
C LYS A 89 -20.92 8.38 -6.74
N GLU A 90 -19.65 8.24 -6.36
CA GLU A 90 -18.59 9.17 -6.76
C GLU A 90 -18.38 9.14 -8.28
N ALA A 91 -18.37 7.95 -8.90
CA ALA A 91 -18.24 7.78 -10.35
C ALA A 91 -19.41 8.38 -11.13
N LYS A 92 -20.62 8.40 -10.56
CA LYS A 92 -21.78 9.07 -11.16
C LYS A 92 -21.63 10.60 -11.17
N GLU A 93 -20.97 11.17 -10.17
CA GLU A 93 -20.78 12.62 -10.01
C GLU A 93 -19.52 13.11 -10.75
N ASP A 94 -18.61 12.21 -11.13
CA ASP A 94 -17.39 12.52 -11.87
C ASP A 94 -17.65 12.71 -13.38
N LYS A 95 -17.25 13.86 -13.91
CA LYS A 95 -17.38 14.21 -15.34
C LYS A 95 -16.36 13.52 -16.23
N ASN A 96 -15.27 13.01 -15.65
CA ASN A 96 -14.20 12.32 -16.38
C ASN A 96 -14.56 10.87 -16.72
N ILE A 97 -15.58 10.32 -16.05
CA ILE A 97 -16.01 8.92 -16.21
C ILE A 97 -17.20 8.87 -17.15
N GLU A 98 -16.99 8.32 -18.34
CA GLU A 98 -18.03 8.24 -19.39
C GLU A 98 -18.94 7.02 -19.23
N GLY A 99 -18.50 6.02 -18.49
CA GLY A 99 -19.25 4.79 -18.30
C GLY A 99 -18.64 3.86 -17.26
N ILE A 100 -19.39 2.81 -16.94
CA ILE A 100 -19.01 1.79 -15.96
C ILE A 100 -19.06 0.43 -16.66
N TYR A 101 -17.94 -0.28 -16.63
CA TYR A 101 -17.84 -1.67 -17.11
C TYR A 101 -17.83 -2.63 -15.92
N LEU A 102 -18.84 -3.49 -15.86
CA LEU A 102 -18.97 -4.51 -14.84
C LEU A 102 -18.41 -5.82 -15.38
N GLN A 103 -17.31 -6.30 -14.79
CA GLN A 103 -16.77 -7.62 -15.06
C GLN A 103 -17.34 -8.60 -14.04
N THR A 104 -18.10 -9.58 -14.52
CA THR A 104 -18.83 -10.57 -13.71
C THR A 104 -18.65 -11.96 -14.32
N GLU A 105 -17.41 -12.40 -14.47
CA GLU A 105 -17.12 -13.73 -15.00
C GLU A 105 -17.44 -14.82 -13.97
N ASN A 106 -17.09 -14.59 -12.69
CA ASN A 106 -17.35 -15.48 -11.56
C ASN A 106 -17.58 -14.67 -10.27
N PRO A 107 -18.72 -13.97 -10.12
CA PRO A 107 -18.98 -13.18 -8.94
C PRO A 107 -19.11 -14.07 -7.70
N MET A 108 -18.17 -13.95 -6.76
CA MET A 108 -18.18 -14.66 -5.47
C MET A 108 -19.05 -13.90 -4.44
N ALA A 109 -20.27 -13.55 -4.84
CA ALA A 109 -21.25 -12.88 -4.02
C ALA A 109 -22.20 -13.92 -3.41
N GLY A 110 -21.89 -14.42 -2.22
CA GLY A 110 -22.68 -15.44 -1.51
C GLY A 110 -21.97 -16.02 -0.30
#